data_AF-A0A1I4DV36-F1
#
_entry.id   AF-A0A1I4DV36-F1
#
_cell.length_a   1.000
_cell.length_b   1.000
_cell.length_c   1.000
_cell.angle_alpha   90.00
_cell.angle_beta   90.00
_cell.angle_gamma   90.00
#
_symmetry.space_group_name_H-M   'P 1'
#
loop_
_entity.id
_entity.type
_entity.pdbx_description
1 polymer ?
#
loop_
_entity_poly.entity_id
_entity_poly.type
_entity_poly.pdbx_seq_one_letter_code
_entity_poly.pdbx_strand_id
1 'polypeptide(L)'
;MKLQLVPYALLLCMLSACDSASHAPAAPKGDPVSAATAAAPGASDTVAPPAPTPPVTDSAAPAATVLPDPSLPESACKPEGFREFFEAYVDSASVRNAYTWADVRIGRYAAPQQDARSVAKAGYRDFRIGAVDYQWVYLDPAIKEPGDYPRLDIDIKPKDKTAQVEYVKAEFDADDNLVRTVGDRGAYVFELRDKCWYLTQDLR
;
A
#
# COMPACT_ATOMS: atom_id res chain seq x y z
N MET A 1 43.20 11.88 28.33
CA MET A 1 42.15 12.70 28.98
C MET A 1 40.87 11.87 28.96
N LYS A 2 40.63 11.08 30.02
CA LYS A 2 39.62 11.30 31.08
C LYS A 2 38.18 11.47 30.57
N LEU A 3 37.41 10.39 30.80
CA LEU A 3 35.94 10.28 30.84
C LEU A 3 35.26 11.52 31.42
N GLN A 4 34.08 11.85 30.91
CA GLN A 4 32.90 12.11 31.75
C GLN A 4 31.62 11.57 31.09
N LEU A 5 31.08 10.50 31.68
CA LEU A 5 29.66 10.19 31.64
C LEU A 5 28.92 11.25 32.48
N VAL A 6 27.78 11.72 31.98
CA VAL A 6 26.80 12.44 32.80
C VAL A 6 25.48 11.66 32.78
N PRO A 7 25.05 11.09 33.92
CA PRO A 7 23.71 10.55 34.10
C PRO A 7 22.78 11.64 34.62
N TYR A 8 21.71 11.95 33.89
CA TYR A 8 20.51 12.60 34.44
C TYR A 8 19.42 11.52 34.47
N ALA A 9 19.24 10.83 35.60
CA ALA A 9 18.46 11.27 36.76
C ALA A 9 16.98 11.48 36.39
N LEU A 10 16.25 10.36 36.52
CA LEU A 10 14.91 10.24 37.09
C LEU A 10 14.17 11.56 37.37
N LEU A 11 13.02 11.74 36.71
CA LEU A 11 11.92 12.53 37.27
C LEU A 11 10.63 11.69 37.20
N LEU A 12 10.23 11.18 38.36
CA LEU A 12 8.89 10.68 38.66
C LEU A 12 7.96 11.87 38.89
N CYS A 13 6.82 11.90 38.20
CA CYS A 13 5.56 12.51 38.65
C CYS A 13 4.43 11.60 38.14
N MET A 14 3.87 10.73 38.97
CA MET A 14 2.69 10.96 39.83
C MET A 14 1.36 11.03 39.05
N LEU A 15 0.61 9.93 39.18
CA LEU A 15 -0.85 9.78 39.30
C LEU A 15 -1.79 10.73 38.53
N SER A 16 -2.69 10.12 37.74
CA SER A 16 -4.12 10.15 38.04
C SER A 16 -4.86 9.03 37.30
N ALA A 17 -5.37 8.08 38.09
CA ALA A 17 -6.45 7.19 37.70
C ALA A 17 -7.77 7.95 37.86
N CYS A 18 -8.57 8.00 36.80
CA CYS A 18 -10.01 8.23 36.90
C CYS A 18 -10.70 7.05 36.24
N ASP A 19 -10.98 6.07 37.10
CA ASP A 19 -12.01 5.07 36.90
C ASP A 19 -13.36 5.80 36.93
N SER A 20 -14.17 5.68 35.89
CA SER A 20 -15.58 6.07 35.95
C SER A 20 -16.39 5.10 35.11
N ALA A 21 -17.11 4.29 35.86
CA ALA A 21 -18.03 3.26 35.48
C ALA A 21 -19.22 3.76 34.64
N SER A 22 -19.76 2.81 33.87
CA SER A 22 -21.19 2.56 33.65
C SER A 22 -22.04 3.65 32.99
N HIS A 23 -22.44 3.40 31.75
CA HIS A 23 -23.88 3.25 31.43
C HIS A 23 -24.06 2.60 30.04
N ALA A 24 -24.52 1.35 30.04
CA ALA A 24 -25.26 0.78 28.93
C ALA A 24 -26.76 1.12 29.11
N PRO A 25 -27.50 1.31 28.00
CA PRO A 25 -28.91 0.94 28.02
C PRO A 25 -29.28 0.01 26.86
N ALA A 26 -29.85 -1.12 27.27
CA ALA A 26 -31.04 -1.78 26.74
C ALA A 26 -31.19 -1.99 25.22
N ALA A 27 -31.04 -3.26 24.84
CA ALA A 27 -31.73 -3.86 23.70
C ALA A 27 -33.26 -3.89 23.91
N PRO A 28 -34.08 -3.65 22.87
CA PRO A 28 -35.45 -4.10 22.85
C PRO A 28 -35.56 -5.52 22.29
N LYS A 29 -36.25 -6.37 23.05
CA LYS A 29 -36.68 -7.73 22.73
C LYS A 29 -37.69 -7.72 21.59
N GLY A 30 -37.55 -8.64 20.64
CA GLY A 30 -38.57 -9.00 19.67
C GLY A 30 -38.49 -10.50 19.39
N ASP A 31 -39.23 -11.28 20.16
CA ASP A 31 -39.56 -12.68 19.83
C ASP A 31 -40.89 -12.72 19.02
N PRO A 32 -41.39 -13.88 18.57
CA PRO A 32 -41.21 -14.38 17.22
C PRO A 32 -42.57 -14.54 16.51
N VAL A 33 -42.58 -14.64 15.18
CA VAL A 33 -43.75 -15.21 14.48
C VAL A 33 -43.28 -16.32 13.56
N SER A 34 -43.52 -17.54 14.02
CA SER A 34 -43.55 -18.76 13.24
C SER A 34 -45.02 -19.14 13.05
N ALA A 35 -45.43 -19.35 11.81
CA ALA A 35 -46.64 -20.10 11.48
C ALA A 35 -46.34 -20.97 10.26
N ALA A 36 -46.26 -22.28 10.51
CA ALA A 36 -46.21 -23.35 9.52
C ALA A 36 -47.63 -23.76 9.10
N THR A 37 -47.79 -24.32 7.89
CA THR A 37 -48.69 -25.44 7.47
C THR A 37 -48.33 -25.75 6.00
N ALA A 38 -47.61 -26.83 5.66
CA ALA A 38 -48.06 -28.18 5.25
C ALA A 38 -49.01 -28.21 4.02
N ALA A 39 -49.01 -29.13 3.05
CA ALA A 39 -48.12 -30.21 2.58
C ALA A 39 -48.69 -30.76 1.22
N ALA A 40 -47.81 -31.18 0.31
CA ALA A 40 -47.92 -32.30 -0.69
C ALA A 40 -49.09 -32.36 -1.73
N PRO A 41 -49.07 -33.27 -2.75
CA PRO A 41 -47.97 -33.86 -3.55
C PRO A 41 -48.25 -33.89 -5.10
N GLY A 42 -47.22 -34.24 -5.88
CA GLY A 42 -47.38 -35.15 -7.04
C GLY A 42 -47.49 -34.55 -8.44
N ALA A 43 -46.50 -34.81 -9.29
CA ALA A 43 -46.61 -35.70 -10.46
C ALA A 43 -45.38 -35.52 -11.36
N SER A 44 -44.79 -36.65 -11.72
CA SER A 44 -43.75 -36.84 -12.72
C SER A 44 -44.12 -36.20 -14.06
N ASP A 45 -43.13 -35.71 -14.82
CA ASP A 45 -43.02 -36.15 -16.20
C ASP A 45 -41.66 -35.85 -16.85
N THR A 46 -41.12 -36.92 -17.44
CA THR A 46 -40.41 -36.97 -18.72
C THR A 46 -39.03 -36.27 -18.83
N VAL A 47 -38.00 -37.10 -18.68
CA VAL A 47 -36.65 -36.90 -19.20
C VAL A 47 -36.70 -36.88 -20.74
N ALA A 48 -36.39 -35.73 -21.33
CA ALA A 48 -36.07 -35.63 -22.74
C ALA A 48 -34.55 -35.81 -22.94
N PRO A 49 -34.09 -36.59 -23.94
CA PRO A 49 -32.67 -36.74 -24.24
C PRO A 49 -32.11 -35.44 -24.86
N PRO A 50 -30.92 -34.96 -24.46
CA PRO A 50 -30.26 -33.88 -25.18
C PRO A 50 -29.75 -34.38 -26.53
N ALA A 51 -30.08 -33.63 -27.59
CA ALA A 51 -29.54 -33.79 -28.92
C ALA A 51 -28.01 -33.60 -28.93
N PRO A 52 -27.27 -34.25 -29.85
CA PRO A 52 -25.83 -34.11 -29.96
C PRO A 52 -25.44 -32.68 -30.35
N THR A 53 -24.76 -31.99 -29.46
CA THR A 53 -24.04 -30.73 -29.76
C THR A 53 -22.92 -31.01 -30.77
N PRO A 54 -22.73 -30.15 -31.80
CA PRO A 54 -21.57 -30.24 -32.69
C PRO A 54 -20.27 -29.97 -31.90
N PRO A 55 -19.11 -30.49 -32.36
CA PRO A 55 -17.83 -30.24 -31.71
C PRO A 55 -17.53 -28.74 -31.73
N VAL A 56 -17.34 -28.17 -30.53
CA VAL A 56 -16.80 -26.82 -30.37
C VAL A 56 -15.34 -26.92 -30.79
N THR A 57 -15.05 -26.46 -32.00
CA THR A 57 -13.71 -26.23 -32.52
C THR A 57 -12.92 -25.42 -31.50
N ASP A 58 -11.74 -25.91 -31.12
CA ASP A 58 -10.70 -25.18 -30.39
C ASP A 58 -10.51 -23.79 -31.02
N SER A 59 -11.14 -22.78 -30.42
CA SER A 59 -10.77 -21.40 -30.65
C SER A 59 -9.58 -21.15 -29.74
N ALA A 60 -8.40 -21.45 -30.28
CA ALA A 60 -7.13 -21.03 -29.71
C ALA A 60 -7.23 -19.54 -29.41
N ALA A 61 -7.38 -19.21 -28.12
CA ALA A 61 -7.25 -17.84 -27.64
C ALA A 61 -5.88 -17.34 -28.12
N PRO A 62 -5.81 -16.18 -28.78
CA PRO A 62 -4.52 -15.64 -29.17
C PRO A 62 -3.69 -15.45 -27.90
N ALA A 63 -2.46 -15.97 -27.97
CA ALA A 63 -1.45 -15.80 -26.94
C ALA A 63 -1.46 -14.34 -26.47
N ALA A 64 -1.60 -14.16 -25.15
CA ALA A 64 -1.46 -12.86 -24.52
C ALA A 64 -0.18 -12.22 -25.05
N THR A 65 -0.33 -11.10 -25.76
CA THR A 65 0.77 -10.27 -26.19
C THR A 65 1.60 -9.96 -24.94
N VAL A 66 2.82 -10.48 -24.89
CA VAL A 66 3.82 -10.04 -23.91
C VAL A 66 4.00 -8.56 -24.17
N LEU A 67 3.37 -7.73 -23.34
CA LEU A 67 3.57 -6.28 -23.37
C LEU A 67 5.07 -6.04 -23.20
N PRO A 68 5.67 -5.11 -23.97
CA PRO A 68 7.07 -4.76 -23.80
C PRO A 68 7.29 -4.39 -22.33
N ASP A 69 8.31 -5.01 -21.74
CA ASP A 69 8.85 -4.59 -20.45
C ASP A 69 9.05 -3.07 -20.54
N PRO A 70 8.45 -2.24 -19.67
CA PRO A 70 8.71 -0.81 -19.67
C PRO A 70 10.19 -0.64 -19.37
N SER A 71 11.00 -0.51 -20.43
CA SER A 71 12.40 -0.90 -20.41
C SER A 71 13.20 -0.04 -19.44
N LEU A 72 13.39 -0.56 -18.23
CA LEU A 72 14.39 -0.06 -17.31
C LEU A 72 15.77 -0.44 -17.85
N PRO A 73 16.76 0.46 -17.76
CA PRO A 73 18.13 0.06 -18.04
C PRO A 73 18.56 -1.00 -17.02
N GLU A 74 19.42 -1.94 -17.44
CA GLU A 74 19.88 -3.03 -16.56
C GLU A 74 20.56 -2.51 -15.27
N SER A 75 21.14 -1.30 -15.31
CA SER A 75 21.71 -0.62 -14.14
C SER A 75 20.66 -0.39 -13.05
N ALA A 76 19.44 0.00 -13.40
CA ALA A 76 18.37 0.34 -12.46
C ALA A 76 17.98 -0.86 -11.57
N CYS A 77 18.10 -2.07 -12.10
CA CYS A 77 17.80 -3.31 -11.38
C CYS A 77 18.94 -3.80 -10.46
N LYS A 78 20.02 -3.04 -10.27
CA LYS A 78 21.11 -3.36 -9.34
C LYS A 78 21.00 -2.58 -8.03
N PRO A 79 21.65 -3.04 -6.93
CA PRO A 79 21.72 -2.31 -5.65
C PRO A 79 22.03 -0.81 -5.81
N GLU A 80 23.06 -0.50 -6.58
CA GLU A 80 23.59 0.83 -6.87
C GLU A 80 22.69 1.67 -7.82
N GLY A 81 21.80 1.02 -8.57
CA GLY A 81 20.87 1.67 -9.49
C GLY A 81 19.50 1.97 -8.90
N PHE A 82 19.30 1.75 -7.60
CA PHE A 82 17.98 1.93 -6.97
C PHE A 82 17.37 3.31 -7.21
N ARG A 83 18.18 4.38 -7.22
CA ARG A 83 17.66 5.74 -7.48
C ARG A 83 17.06 5.87 -8.87
N GLU A 84 17.76 5.38 -9.89
CA GLU A 84 17.29 5.36 -11.28
C GLU A 84 16.01 4.53 -11.42
N PHE A 85 15.95 3.37 -10.76
CA PHE A 85 14.72 2.58 -10.67
C PHE A 85 13.56 3.36 -10.02
N PHE A 86 13.82 4.01 -8.88
CA PHE A 86 12.79 4.68 -8.11
C PHE A 86 12.20 5.87 -8.86
N GLU A 87 13.04 6.66 -9.54
CA GLU A 87 12.61 7.77 -10.41
C GLU A 87 11.70 7.25 -11.53
N ALA A 88 12.09 6.19 -12.23
CA ALA A 88 11.27 5.57 -13.28
C ALA A 88 9.96 4.98 -12.71
N TYR A 89 9.99 4.42 -11.50
CA TYR A 89 8.81 3.92 -10.80
C TYR A 89 7.85 5.07 -10.43
N VAL A 90 8.36 6.23 -10.00
CA VAL A 90 7.51 7.41 -9.72
C VAL A 90 6.90 7.97 -11.01
N ASP A 91 7.66 8.01 -12.10
CA ASP A 91 7.22 8.65 -13.35
C ASP A 91 6.24 7.78 -14.14
N SER A 92 6.48 6.47 -14.25
CA SER A 92 5.76 5.59 -15.17
C SER A 92 4.75 4.66 -14.48
N ALA A 93 3.47 4.81 -14.83
CA ALA A 93 2.42 3.89 -14.38
C ALA A 93 2.67 2.44 -14.85
N SER A 94 3.26 2.26 -16.04
CA SER A 94 3.62 0.93 -16.55
C SER A 94 4.74 0.30 -15.72
N VAL A 95 5.78 1.07 -15.36
CA VAL A 95 6.84 0.60 -14.45
C VAL A 95 6.24 0.25 -13.08
N ARG A 96 5.37 1.09 -12.51
CA ARG A 96 4.66 0.73 -11.26
C ARG A 96 3.89 -0.56 -11.39
N ASN A 97 3.15 -0.72 -12.48
CA ASN A 97 2.39 -1.93 -12.71
C ASN A 97 3.28 -3.15 -12.95
N ALA A 98 4.49 -3.02 -13.49
CA ALA A 98 5.42 -4.15 -13.61
C ALA A 98 6.05 -4.51 -12.24
N TYR A 99 6.54 -3.50 -11.52
CA TYR A 99 7.42 -3.65 -10.36
C TYR A 99 6.73 -3.43 -9.00
N THR A 100 5.40 -3.49 -8.95
CA THR A 100 4.68 -3.72 -7.69
C THR A 100 4.58 -5.21 -7.44
N TRP A 101 4.93 -5.68 -6.24
CA TRP A 101 4.83 -7.09 -5.88
C TRP A 101 3.38 -7.57 -5.90
N ALA A 102 3.18 -8.89 -5.98
CA ALA A 102 1.84 -9.50 -6.04
C ALA A 102 0.98 -9.13 -4.82
N ASP A 103 1.60 -9.02 -3.66
CA ASP A 103 0.99 -8.62 -2.39
C ASP A 103 1.83 -7.53 -1.74
N VAL A 104 1.23 -6.36 -1.53
CA VAL A 104 1.86 -5.23 -0.83
C VAL A 104 1.39 -5.24 0.62
N ARG A 105 2.34 -5.25 1.56
CA ARG A 105 2.04 -5.13 2.99
C ARG A 105 1.85 -3.67 3.35
N ILE A 106 0.67 -3.32 3.84
CA ILE A 106 0.34 -1.97 4.28
C ILE A 106 0.31 -1.96 5.81
N GLY A 107 1.16 -1.15 6.43
CA GLY A 107 1.35 -1.15 7.88
C GLY A 107 1.69 0.22 8.44
N ARG A 108 1.93 0.27 9.74
CA ARG A 108 2.31 1.50 10.45
C ARG A 108 3.80 1.78 10.30
N TYR A 109 4.17 3.01 10.00
CA TYR A 109 5.58 3.44 9.92
C TYR A 109 6.32 3.21 11.25
N ALA A 110 5.70 3.55 12.38
CA ALA A 110 6.30 3.36 13.71
C ALA A 110 6.41 1.88 14.14
N ALA A 111 5.67 0.97 13.50
CA ALA A 111 5.69 -0.46 13.83
C ALA A 111 5.54 -1.34 12.57
N PRO A 112 6.54 -1.37 11.66
CA PRO A 112 6.40 -1.94 10.31
C PRO A 112 6.08 -3.44 10.27
N GLN A 113 6.38 -4.17 11.35
CA GLN A 113 6.16 -5.62 11.45
C GLN A 113 4.85 -5.97 12.16
N GLN A 114 4.13 -4.98 12.73
CA GLN A 114 2.92 -5.21 13.51
C GLN A 114 1.70 -4.79 12.70
N ASP A 115 0.66 -5.62 12.73
CA ASP A 115 -0.67 -5.32 12.18
C ASP A 115 -0.68 -4.94 10.68
N ALA A 116 0.34 -5.34 9.92
CA ALA A 116 0.40 -5.08 8.49
C ALA A 116 -0.66 -5.93 7.77
N ARG A 117 -1.55 -5.28 7.01
CA ARG A 117 -2.52 -5.95 6.14
C ARG A 117 -1.89 -6.24 4.78
N SER A 118 -2.20 -7.39 4.20
CA SER A 118 -1.81 -7.69 2.83
C SER A 118 -2.85 -7.13 1.84
N VAL A 119 -2.38 -6.47 0.78
CA VAL A 119 -3.22 -6.00 -0.32
C VAL A 119 -2.69 -6.55 -1.63
N ALA A 120 -3.51 -7.31 -2.33
CA ALA A 120 -3.17 -7.79 -3.66
C ALA A 120 -2.93 -6.60 -4.61
N LYS A 121 -1.92 -6.72 -5.49
CA LYS A 121 -1.55 -5.73 -6.51
C LYS A 121 -2.75 -5.20 -7.31
N ALA A 122 -3.68 -6.08 -7.66
CA ALA A 122 -4.88 -5.72 -8.39
C ALA A 122 -5.74 -4.66 -7.66
N GLY A 123 -5.70 -4.60 -6.33
CA GLY A 123 -6.37 -3.60 -5.50
C GLY A 123 -5.47 -2.48 -4.97
N TYR A 124 -4.15 -2.54 -5.17
CA TYR A 124 -3.22 -1.52 -4.68
C TYR A 124 -3.20 -0.28 -5.59
N ARG A 125 -3.72 0.86 -5.12
CA ARG A 125 -3.78 2.14 -5.87
C ARG A 125 -3.21 3.31 -5.06
N ASP A 126 -2.29 2.95 -4.18
CA ASP A 126 -2.08 3.66 -2.93
C ASP A 126 -0.70 4.34 -2.87
N PHE A 127 0.10 4.21 -3.94
CA PHE A 127 1.36 4.93 -4.10
C PHE A 127 1.11 6.43 -4.33
N ARG A 128 1.74 7.29 -3.52
CA ARG A 128 1.45 8.74 -3.44
C ARG A 128 2.63 9.66 -3.71
N ILE A 129 3.80 9.15 -4.11
CA ILE A 129 4.93 10.02 -4.46
C ILE A 129 4.86 10.36 -5.96
N GLY A 130 5.05 11.63 -6.29
CA GLY A 130 5.16 12.15 -7.64
C GLY A 130 6.37 13.09 -7.77
N ALA A 131 6.66 13.50 -9.00
CA ALA A 131 7.62 14.56 -9.29
C ALA A 131 6.95 15.65 -10.16
N VAL A 132 7.06 16.91 -9.74
CA VAL A 132 6.57 18.09 -10.48
C VAL A 132 7.66 19.14 -10.42
N ASP A 133 8.04 19.72 -11.56
CA ASP A 133 9.09 20.75 -11.65
C ASP A 133 10.39 20.41 -10.88
N TYR A 134 10.86 19.16 -11.02
CA TYR A 134 12.04 18.62 -10.34
C TYR A 134 11.93 18.51 -8.81
N GLN A 135 10.73 18.65 -8.25
CA GLN A 135 10.46 18.53 -6.83
C GLN A 135 9.63 17.28 -6.53
N TRP A 136 9.95 16.60 -5.42
CA TRP A 136 9.12 15.50 -4.93
C TRP A 136 7.85 16.05 -4.29
N VAL A 137 6.71 15.45 -4.66
CA VAL A 137 5.40 15.89 -4.18
C VAL A 137 4.54 14.72 -3.71
N TYR A 138 3.62 15.02 -2.80
CA TYR A 138 2.61 14.08 -2.34
C TYR A 138 1.34 14.20 -3.18
N LEU A 139 1.02 13.16 -3.94
CA LEU A 139 -0.12 13.06 -4.84
C LEU A 139 -1.43 12.79 -4.07
N ASP A 140 -1.92 13.81 -3.38
CA ASP A 140 -3.23 13.80 -2.73
C ASP A 140 -4.35 13.85 -3.79
N PRO A 141 -5.24 12.84 -3.85
CA PRO A 141 -6.28 12.80 -4.89
C PRO A 141 -7.35 13.90 -4.71
N ALA A 142 -7.39 14.56 -3.55
CA ALA A 142 -8.24 15.71 -3.30
C ALA A 142 -7.74 16.97 -4.03
N ILE A 143 -6.45 17.06 -4.33
CA ILE A 143 -5.84 18.20 -5.01
C ILE A 143 -5.97 18.01 -6.52
N LYS A 144 -6.32 19.08 -7.25
CA LYS A 144 -6.57 19.04 -8.70
C LYS A 144 -5.49 19.74 -9.50
N GLU A 145 -4.96 20.83 -8.98
CA GLU A 145 -3.89 21.59 -9.62
C GLU A 145 -2.53 21.02 -9.21
N PRO A 146 -1.66 20.61 -10.15
CA PRO A 146 -0.36 20.01 -9.83
C PRO A 146 0.55 20.89 -8.97
N GLY A 147 0.47 22.21 -9.12
CA GLY A 147 1.25 23.18 -8.34
C GLY A 147 0.86 23.25 -6.86
N ASP A 148 -0.29 22.70 -6.48
CA ASP A 148 -0.80 22.73 -5.10
C ASP A 148 -0.40 21.47 -4.31
N TYR A 149 0.27 20.50 -4.94
CA TYR A 149 0.68 19.31 -4.21
C TYR A 149 1.71 19.64 -3.12
N PRO A 150 1.56 19.12 -1.88
CA PRO A 150 2.56 19.31 -0.84
C PRO A 150 3.90 18.75 -1.27
N ARG A 151 4.96 19.55 -1.11
CA ARG A 151 6.34 19.09 -1.30
C ARG A 151 6.71 18.04 -0.26
N LEU A 152 7.61 17.13 -0.64
CA LEU A 152 8.12 16.08 0.21
C LEU A 152 9.61 16.31 0.50
N ASP A 153 9.98 16.11 1.76
CA ASP A 153 11.35 15.72 2.12
C ASP A 153 11.45 14.20 2.00
N ILE A 154 12.39 13.72 1.17
CA ILE A 154 12.59 12.30 0.87
C ILE A 154 14.00 11.88 1.25
N ASP A 155 14.10 10.75 1.97
CA ASP A 155 15.36 10.10 2.28
C ASP A 155 15.36 8.67 1.72
N ILE A 156 16.32 8.37 0.85
CA ILE A 156 16.45 7.08 0.17
C ILE A 156 17.57 6.28 0.83
N LYS A 157 17.22 5.17 1.47
CA LYS A 157 18.13 4.29 2.22
C LYS A 157 18.25 2.92 1.53
N PRO A 158 19.12 2.77 0.52
CA PRO A 158 19.41 1.48 -0.09
C PRO A 158 20.27 0.62 0.86
N LYS A 159 19.99 -0.67 0.91
CA LYS A 159 20.69 -1.68 1.71
C LYS A 159 20.64 -3.04 1.02
N ASP A 160 21.73 -3.45 0.37
CA ASP A 160 21.92 -4.72 -0.35
C ASP A 160 20.71 -5.18 -1.18
N LYS A 161 19.75 -5.87 -0.57
CA LYS A 161 18.54 -6.43 -1.21
C LYS A 161 17.25 -5.69 -0.86
N THR A 162 17.35 -4.58 -0.14
CA THR A 162 16.21 -3.78 0.32
C THR A 162 16.52 -2.31 0.08
N ALA A 163 15.52 -1.51 -0.19
CA ALA A 163 15.65 -0.06 -0.19
C ALA A 163 14.41 0.54 0.45
N GLN A 164 14.61 1.42 1.41
CA GLN A 164 13.54 2.13 2.08
C GLN A 164 13.55 3.58 1.62
N VAL A 165 12.43 4.03 1.08
CA VAL A 165 12.21 5.43 0.71
C VAL A 165 11.33 6.04 1.78
N GLU A 166 11.92 6.78 2.70
CA GLU A 166 11.19 7.53 3.72
C GLU A 166 10.75 8.88 3.16
N TYR A 167 9.57 9.33 3.56
CA TYR A 167 9.04 10.62 3.12
C TYR A 167 8.24 11.29 4.23
N VAL A 168 8.22 12.62 4.19
CA VAL A 168 7.34 13.46 5.01
C VAL A 168 6.99 14.72 4.24
N LYS A 169 5.76 15.23 4.40
CA LYS A 169 5.40 16.53 3.81
C LYS A 169 6.26 17.61 4.45
N ALA A 170 6.70 18.58 3.66
CA ALA A 170 7.66 19.56 4.10
C ALA A 170 7.44 20.93 3.45
N GLU A 171 7.83 21.97 4.18
CA GLU A 171 7.91 23.34 3.69
C GLU A 171 9.37 23.71 3.49
N PHE A 172 9.62 24.42 2.40
CA PHE A 172 10.94 24.86 1.97
C PHE A 172 10.92 26.37 1.76
N ASP A 173 12.06 27.03 1.95
CA ASP A 173 12.22 28.44 1.62
C ASP A 173 12.49 28.65 0.12
N ALA A 174 12.73 29.89 -0.28
CA ALA A 174 12.98 30.25 -1.68
C ALA A 174 14.28 29.65 -2.25
N ASP A 175 15.19 29.21 -1.39
CA ASP A 175 16.48 28.61 -1.75
C ASP A 175 16.44 27.07 -1.60
N ASP A 176 15.23 26.48 -1.51
CA ASP A 176 14.98 25.06 -1.32
C ASP A 176 15.56 24.45 -0.03
N ASN A 177 15.82 25.26 1.00
CA ASN A 177 16.19 24.74 2.31
C ASN A 177 14.95 24.28 3.07
N LEU A 178 15.04 23.13 3.74
CA LEU A 178 13.98 22.61 4.59
C LEU A 178 13.72 23.56 5.76
N VAL A 179 12.51 24.12 5.82
CA VAL A 179 12.06 24.99 6.92
C VAL A 179 11.45 24.14 8.04
N ARG A 180 10.53 23.24 7.68
CA ARG A 180 9.87 22.33 8.63
C ARG A 180 9.18 21.16 7.93
N THR A 181 8.92 20.10 8.68
CA THR A 181 8.10 18.97 8.26
C THR A 181 6.66 19.09 8.78
N VAL A 182 5.72 18.43 8.12
CA VAL A 182 4.27 18.51 8.41
C VAL A 182 3.67 17.10 8.40
N GLY A 183 2.98 16.75 9.50
CA GLY A 183 2.28 15.47 9.63
C GLY A 183 3.20 14.27 9.88
N ASP A 184 2.65 13.09 9.65
CA ASP A 184 3.34 11.82 9.91
C ASP A 184 4.33 11.44 8.80
N ARG A 185 5.36 10.69 9.18
CA ARG A 185 6.31 10.08 8.25
C ARG A 185 5.71 8.83 7.64
N GLY A 186 5.98 8.62 6.36
CA GLY A 186 5.72 7.35 5.69
C GLY A 186 6.99 6.76 5.09
N ALA A 187 6.88 5.52 4.60
CA ALA A 187 7.92 4.92 3.80
C ALA A 187 7.38 3.90 2.80
N TYR A 188 8.05 3.78 1.65
CA TYR A 188 7.90 2.64 0.76
C TYR A 188 9.12 1.74 0.89
N VAL A 189 8.90 0.43 0.99
CA VAL A 189 9.98 -0.57 1.04
C VAL A 189 9.98 -1.36 -0.25
N PHE A 190 11.13 -1.31 -0.91
CA PHE A 190 11.43 -2.08 -2.09
C PHE A 190 12.37 -3.23 -1.75
N GLU A 191 12.14 -4.38 -2.37
CA GLU A 191 13.01 -5.55 -2.21
C GLU A 191 13.52 -5.99 -3.57
N LEU A 192 14.80 -6.34 -3.63
CA LEU A 192 15.45 -6.87 -4.83
C LEU A 192 15.12 -8.36 -4.95
N ARG A 193 14.26 -8.71 -5.92
CA ARG A 193 13.73 -10.05 -6.17
C ARG A 193 13.74 -10.30 -7.68
N ASP A 194 13.89 -11.55 -8.11
CA ASP A 194 13.84 -11.90 -9.54
C ASP A 194 14.68 -10.99 -10.46
N LYS A 195 15.86 -10.57 -9.94
CA LYS A 195 16.83 -9.67 -10.57
C LYS A 195 16.37 -8.21 -10.77
N CYS A 196 15.31 -7.74 -10.13
CA CYS A 196 14.98 -6.31 -10.09
C CYS A 196 14.26 -5.89 -8.79
N TRP A 197 13.95 -4.60 -8.64
CA TRP A 197 13.30 -4.06 -7.45
C TRP A 197 11.80 -4.19 -7.52
N TYR A 198 11.17 -4.51 -6.38
CA TYR A 198 9.72 -4.57 -6.27
C TYR A 198 9.22 -3.84 -5.04
N LEU A 199 8.17 -3.03 -5.19
CA LEU A 199 7.45 -2.48 -4.05
C LEU A 199 6.77 -3.60 -3.28
N THR A 200 7.13 -3.78 -2.00
CA THR A 200 6.62 -4.86 -1.14
C THR A 200 5.92 -4.34 0.11
N GLN A 201 6.23 -3.11 0.55
CA GLN A 201 5.59 -2.51 1.72
C GLN A 201 5.28 -1.04 1.51
N ASP A 202 4.16 -0.61 2.06
CA ASP A 202 3.71 0.78 2.17
C ASP A 202 3.45 1.05 3.67
N LEU A 203 4.27 1.90 4.26
CA LEU A 203 4.30 2.22 5.67
C LEU A 203 3.79 3.64 5.88
N ARG A 204 2.79 3.82 6.73
CA ARG A 204 2.08 5.09 6.94
C ARG A 204 1.86 5.40 8.41
#